data_AF-A0A2E9FF62-F1
#
_entry.id   AF-A0A2E9FF62-F1
#
_cell.length_a   1.000
_cell.length_b   1.000
_cell.length_c   1.000
_cell.angle_alpha   90.00
_cell.angle_beta   90.00
_cell.angle_gamma   90.00
#
_symmetry.space_group_name_H-M   'P 1'
#
loop_
_entity.id
_entity.type
_entity.pdbx_description
1 polymer ?
#
loop_
_entity_poly.entity_id
_entity_poly.type
_entity_poly.pdbx_seq_one_letter_code
_entity_poly.pdbx_strand_id
1 'polypeptide(L)' 'MEKKILVPLDYSEVSNEVVMIADEWAKRNNASLHFLRVDKDYMANSDQDRDFFERRFDYHLNPAIR' A
#
# COMPACT_ATOMS: atom_id res chain seq x y z
N MET A 1 -16.34 9.73 13.77
CA MET A 1 -15.16 9.83 12.88
C MET A 1 -14.94 8.48 12.23
N GLU A 2 -14.69 8.45 10.92
CA GLU A 2 -14.25 7.24 10.23
C GLU A 2 -12.84 6.85 10.72
N LYS A 3 -12.62 5.58 11.07
CA LYS A 3 -11.30 5.10 11.48
C LYS A 3 -10.44 4.93 10.23
N LYS A 4 -9.21 5.42 10.27
CA LYS A 4 -8.27 5.37 9.15
C LYS A 4 -6.95 4.81 9.64
N ILE A 5 -6.37 3.89 8.87
CA ILE A 5 -5.01 3.37 9.05
C ILE A 5 -4.17 3.89 7.90
N LEU A 6 -3.05 4.56 8.21
CA LEU A 6 -2.08 5.01 7.23
C LEU A 6 -0.82 4.15 7.36
N VAL A 7 -0.40 3.52 6.27
CA VAL A 7 0.79 2.67 6.21
C VAL A 7 1.85 3.35 5.34
N PRO A 8 3.00 3.74 5.91
CA PRO A 8 4.13 4.16 5.10
C PRO A 8 4.75 2.95 4.40
N LEU A 9 5.05 3.11 3.11
CA LEU A 9 5.66 2.07 2.29
C LEU A 9 6.97 2.55 1.68
N ASP A 10 7.85 1.59 1.46
CA ASP A 10 9.07 1.69 0.69
C ASP A 10 9.25 0.41 -0.17
N TYR A 11 10.41 0.26 -0.81
CA TYR A 11 10.71 -0.91 -1.64
C TYR A 11 11.20 -2.14 -0.84
N SER A 12 11.11 -2.11 0.49
CA SER A 12 11.57 -3.22 1.32
C SER A 12 10.58 -4.38 1.36
N GLU A 13 11.07 -5.58 1.65
CA GLU A 13 10.21 -6.73 1.90
C GLU A 13 9.35 -6.55 3.16
N VAL A 14 9.87 -5.80 4.15
CA VAL A 14 9.16 -5.45 5.39
C VAL A 14 7.85 -4.71 5.07
N SER A 15 7.87 -3.80 4.10
CA SER A 15 6.65 -3.09 3.67
C SER A 15 5.54 -4.06 3.20
N ASN A 16 5.88 -5.21 2.60
CA ASN A 16 4.87 -6.20 2.20
C ASN A 16 4.21 -6.88 3.40
N GLU A 17 5.00 -7.24 4.42
CA GLU A 17 4.47 -7.86 5.65
C GLU A 17 3.58 -6.87 6.41
N VAL A 18 4.01 -5.61 6.51
CA VAL A 18 3.25 -4.54 7.17
C VAL A 18 1.90 -4.32 6.47
N VAL A 19 1.86 -4.36 5.14
CA VAL A 19 0.62 -4.24 4.36
C VAL A 19 -0.37 -5.35 4.73
N MET A 20 0.08 -6.60 4.82
CA MET A 20 -0.78 -7.73 5.20
C MET A 20 -1.32 -7.58 6.63
N ILE A 21 -0.48 -7.16 7.57
CA ILE A 21 -0.91 -6.94 8.97
C ILE A 21 -1.91 -5.78 9.06
N ALA A 22 -1.67 -4.70 8.30
CA ALA A 22 -2.53 -3.54 8.29
C ALA A 22 -3.90 -3.82 7.67
N ASP A 23 -3.97 -4.66 6.63
CA ASP A 23 -5.23 -5.14 6.03
C ASP A 23 -6.06 -5.95 7.04
N GLU A 24 -5.44 -6.89 7.75
CA GLU A 24 -6.07 -7.61 8.87
C GLU A 24 -6.62 -6.65 9.94
N TRP A 25 -5.85 -5.62 10.29
CA TRP A 25 -6.26 -4.62 11.27
C TRP A 25 -7.41 -3.74 10.77
N ALA A 26 -7.37 -3.33 9.50
CA ALA A 26 -8.41 -2.51 8.87
C ALA A 26 -9.76 -3.24 8.89
N LYS A 27 -9.77 -4.51 8.50
CA LYS A 27 -10.94 -5.39 8.55
C LYS A 27 -11.50 -5.54 9.96
N ARG A 28 -10.64 -5.86 10.95
CA ARG A 28 -11.06 -6.03 12.35
C ARG A 28 -11.61 -4.76 12.98
N ASN A 29 -11.16 -3.60 12.54
CA ASN A 29 -11.54 -2.32 13.13
C ASN A 29 -12.60 -1.54 12.34
N ASN A 30 -13.05 -2.07 11.20
CA ASN A 30 -13.90 -1.37 10.24
C ASN A 30 -13.32 0.00 9.88
N ALA A 31 -12.03 0.01 9.53
CA ALA A 31 -11.25 1.20 9.19
C ALA A 31 -10.86 1.18 7.71
N SER A 32 -10.75 2.36 7.09
CA SER A 32 -10.16 2.47 5.75
C SER A 32 -8.64 2.45 5.81
N LEU A 33 -8.02 1.73 4.88
CA LEU A 33 -6.58 1.55 4.77
C LEU A 33 -6.02 2.46 3.67
N HIS A 34 -5.02 3.26 4.00
CA HIS A 34 -4.38 4.21 3.10
C HIS A 34 -2.87 3.95 3.09
N PHE A 35 -2.24 4.10 1.93
CA PHE A 35 -0.80 3.89 1.76
C PHE A 35 -0.10 5.20 1.42
N LEU A 36 1.07 5.43 2.01
CA LEU A 36 1.92 6.59 1.74
C LEU A 36 3.31 6.11 1.32
N ARG A 37 3.72 6.42 0.10
CA ARG A 37 5.10 6.28 -0.35
C ARG A 37 5.70 7.68 -0.52
N VAL A 38 6.89 7.89 0.01
CA VAL A 38 7.65 9.13 -0.18
C VAL A 38 8.83 8.82 -1.07
N ASP A 39 8.76 9.28 -2.32
CA ASP A 39 9.87 9.18 -3.26
C ASP A 39 10.77 10.43 -3.13
N LYS A 40 12.09 10.24 -3.21
CA LYS A 40 13.07 11.33 -3.08
C LYS A 40 13.09 12.27 -4.28
N ASP A 41 12.43 11.90 -5.36
CA ASP A 41 12.51 12.65 -6.59
C ASP A 41 11.61 13.88 -6.52
N TYR A 42 12.25 15.03 -6.32
CA TYR A 42 11.67 16.34 -6.61
C TYR A 42 11.23 16.48 -8.10
N MET A 43 11.43 15.45 -8.95
CA MET A 43 11.16 15.43 -10.40
C MET A 43 10.62 14.08 -10.93
N ALA A 44 9.93 13.25 -10.13
CA ALA A 44 9.36 11.99 -10.63
C ALA A 44 8.04 12.21 -11.39
N ASN A 45 8.15 12.54 -12.67
CA ASN A 45 7.07 12.45 -13.66
C ASN A 45 7.30 11.23 -14.57
N SER A 46 7.30 10.03 -14.02
CA SER A 46 7.28 8.82 -14.84
C SER A 46 6.08 7.95 -14.44
N ASP A 47 5.11 7.85 -15.35
CA ASP A 47 3.93 6.99 -15.20
C ASP A 47 4.33 5.52 -14.94
N GLN A 48 5.56 5.13 -15.30
CA GLN A 48 6.10 3.78 -15.06
C GLN A 48 6.28 3.43 -13.58
N ASP A 49 6.72 4.35 -12.74
CA ASP A 49 6.97 4.08 -11.32
C ASP A 49 5.68 3.95 -10.52
N ARG A 50 4.62 4.61 -11.00
CA ARG A 50 3.26 4.48 -10.48
C ARG A 50 2.64 3.14 -10.89
N ASP A 51 2.74 2.78 -12.15
CA ASP A 51 2.24 1.50 -12.67
C ASP A 51 2.92 0.29 -12.01
N PHE A 52 4.22 0.37 -11.69
CA PHE A 52 4.90 -0.72 -10.98
C PHE A 52 4.35 -0.91 -9.58
N PHE A 53 4.11 0.19 -8.85
CA PHE A 53 3.58 0.16 -7.50
C PHE A 53 2.15 -0.40 -7.46
N GLU A 54 1.25 0.15 -8.29
CA GLU A 54 -0.14 -0.29 -8.36
C GLU A 54 -0.19 -1.79 -8.72
N ARG A 55 0.57 -2.24 -9.72
CA ARG A 55 0.64 -3.67 -10.08
C ARG A 55 1.17 -4.55 -8.96
N ARG A 56 2.22 -4.14 -8.26
CA ARG A 56 2.82 -4.96 -7.19
C ARG A 56 1.89 -5.13 -6.01
N PHE A 57 1.22 -4.06 -5.58
CA PHE A 57 0.32 -4.14 -4.42
C PHE A 57 -1.06 -4.69 -4.76
N ASP A 58 -1.63 -4.39 -5.94
CA ASP A 58 -2.90 -4.97 -6.38
C ASP A 58 -2.80 -6.49 -6.53
N TYR A 59 -1.68 -7.01 -7.04
CA TYR A 59 -1.48 -8.46 -7.15
C TYR A 59 -1.49 -9.16 -5.77
N HIS A 60 -0.93 -8.52 -4.74
CA HIS A 60 -0.84 -9.11 -3.41
C HIS A 60 -2.12 -8.93 -2.58
N LEU A 61 -2.90 -7.88 -2.86
CA LEU A 61 -4.09 -7.49 -2.10
C LEU A 61 -5.43 -7.89 -2.76
N ASN A 62 -5.46 -8.23 -4.05
CA ASN A 62 -6.69 -8.63 -4.73
C ASN A 62 -6.95 -10.15 -4.58
N PRO A 63 -7.96 -10.57 -3.80
CA PRO A 63 -8.28 -11.99 -3.63
C PRO A 63 -8.85 -12.65 -4.89
N ALA A 64 -9.27 -11.89 -5.91
CA ALA A 64 -9.78 -12.42 -7.18
C ALA A 64 -8.67 -12.85 -8.16
N ILE A 65 -7.40 -12.54 -7.86
CA ILE A 65 -6.23 -12.88 -8.68
C ILE A 65 -5.41 -14.02 -8.05
N ARG A 66 -5.88 -14.60 -6.92
CA ARG A 66 -5.30 -15.80 -6.30
C ARG A 66 -6.03 -17.07 -6.69
#